data_AF-A0A7V2I804-F1
#
_entry.id   AF-A0A7V2I804-F1
#
_cell.length_a   1.000
_cell.length_b   1.000
_cell.length_c   1.000
_cell.angle_alpha   90.00
_cell.angle_beta   90.00
_cell.angle_gamma   90.00
#
_symmetry.space_group_name_H-M   'P 1'
#
loop_
_entity.id
_entity.type
_entity.pdbx_description
1 polymer ?
#
loop_
_entity_poly.entity_id
_entity_poly.type
_entity_poly.pdbx_seq_one_letter_code
_entity_poly.pdbx_strand_id
1 'polypeptide(L)'
;MTVGLAVVLEARPDGSGPQSAARLAVRVRGGRPPVRLYLYRDGDLLDVAATREAYAFEAPPAQGRRHTLTVRAVDADGRWGGASTVL
;
A
#
# COMPACT_ATOMS: atom_id res chain seq x y z
N MET A 1 4.20 9.54 -23.72
CA MET A 1 3.43 8.73 -22.76
C MET A 1 4.06 8.90 -21.39
N THR A 2 3.41 9.58 -20.46
CA THR A 2 3.94 9.73 -19.09
C THR A 2 3.69 8.43 -18.35
N VAL A 3 4.74 7.65 -18.10
CA VAL A 3 4.65 6.40 -17.33
C VAL A 3 4.38 6.76 -15.87
N GLY A 4 3.30 6.21 -15.30
CA GLY A 4 2.98 6.35 -13.87
C GLY A 4 4.02 5.67 -12.96
N LEU A 5 3.85 5.80 -11.66
CA LEU A 5 4.75 5.15 -10.70
C LEU A 5 4.52 3.63 -10.71
N ALA A 6 5.59 2.84 -10.70
CA ALA A 6 5.46 1.40 -10.52
C ALA A 6 5.41 1.09 -9.02
N VAL A 7 4.28 0.57 -8.55
CA VAL A 7 4.08 0.18 -7.14
C VAL A 7 4.02 -1.33 -7.06
N VAL A 8 4.86 -1.91 -6.20
CA VAL A 8 4.83 -3.33 -5.85
C VAL A 8 4.32 -3.43 -4.43
N LEU A 9 3.31 -4.26 -4.23
CA LEU A 9 2.67 -4.51 -2.95
C LEU A 9 2.79 -5.99 -2.62
N GLU A 10 3.40 -6.30 -1.48
CA GLU A 10 3.47 -7.65 -0.93
C GLU A 10 2.80 -7.66 0.44
N ALA A 11 1.74 -8.46 0.59
CA ALA A 11 1.10 -8.70 1.88
C ALA A 11 1.75 -9.91 2.54
N ARG A 12 2.19 -9.75 3.79
CA ARG A 12 2.65 -10.86 4.63
C ARG A 12 1.78 -10.91 5.88
N PRO A 13 1.01 -11.98 6.11
CA PRO A 13 0.29 -12.12 7.36
C PRO A 13 1.28 -12.32 8.51
N ASP A 14 1.04 -11.65 9.64
CA ASP A 14 1.87 -11.77 10.86
C ASP A 14 1.46 -12.98 11.72
N GLY A 15 0.65 -13.90 11.19
CA GLY A 15 0.22 -15.14 11.82
C GLY A 15 -0.73 -15.95 10.94
N SER A 16 -1.05 -17.18 11.35
CA SER A 16 -1.87 -18.13 10.59
C SER A 16 -3.37 -18.09 10.92
N GLY A 17 -3.86 -17.05 11.59
CA GLY A 17 -5.25 -16.95 12.06
C GLY A 17 -6.11 -15.90 11.33
N PRO A 18 -7.44 -16.04 11.35
CA PRO A 18 -8.38 -15.07 10.75
C PRO A 18 -8.37 -13.68 11.42
N GLN A 19 -7.69 -13.55 12.56
CA GLN A 19 -7.51 -12.32 13.33
C GLN A 19 -6.07 -11.82 13.31
N SER A 20 -5.19 -12.42 12.50
CA SER A 20 -3.81 -11.97 12.41
C SER A 20 -3.75 -10.63 11.66
N ALA A 21 -3.00 -9.68 12.22
CA ALA A 21 -2.60 -8.48 11.49
C ALA A 21 -1.76 -8.88 10.26
N ALA A 22 -1.66 -7.98 9.29
CA ALA A 22 -0.81 -8.19 8.14
C ALA A 22 0.12 -7.02 7.93
N ARG A 23 1.36 -7.34 7.58
CA ARG A 23 2.35 -6.36 7.18
C ARG A 23 2.34 -6.23 5.66
N LEU A 24 2.11 -5.01 5.17
CA LEU A 24 2.18 -4.73 3.73
C LEU A 24 3.47 -4.03 3.40
N ALA A 25 4.38 -4.75 2.75
CA ALA A 25 5.58 -4.17 2.17
C ALA A 25 5.24 -3.50 0.83
N VAL A 26 5.54 -2.21 0.76
CA VAL A 26 5.37 -1.38 -0.43
C VAL A 26 6.75 -1.01 -0.97
N ARG A 27 6.94 -1.19 -2.27
CA ARG A 27 8.07 -0.63 -3.00
C ARG A 27 7.56 0.22 -4.16
N VAL A 28 8.03 1.45 -4.25
CA VAL A 28 7.76 2.36 -5.35
C VAL A 28 9.03 2.47 -6.18
N ARG A 29 8.91 2.25 -7.49
CA ARG A 29 9.99 2.42 -8.45
C ARG A 29 9.72 3.62 -9.34
N GLY A 30 10.73 4.48 -9.46
CA GLY A 30 10.61 5.76 -10.13
C GLY A 30 9.84 6.78 -9.29
N GLY A 31 9.64 7.96 -9.86
CA GLY A 31 8.99 9.08 -9.17
C GLY A 31 9.97 10.06 -8.56
N ARG A 32 9.53 11.31 -8.43
CA ARG A 32 10.32 12.37 -7.81
C ARG A 32 9.97 12.48 -6.32
N PRO A 33 10.91 12.30 -5.39
CA PRO A 33 10.64 12.47 -3.98
C PRO A 33 10.18 13.91 -3.62
N PRO A 34 9.36 14.08 -2.57
CA PRO A 34 8.81 13.03 -1.72
C PRO A 34 7.69 12.23 -2.42
N VAL A 35 7.58 10.94 -2.11
CA VAL A 35 6.44 10.11 -2.51
C VAL A 35 5.51 9.95 -1.31
N ARG A 36 4.24 10.32 -1.49
CA ARG A 36 3.16 10.09 -0.52
C ARG A 36 2.47 8.78 -0.85
N LEU A 37 2.32 7.93 0.15
CA LEU A 37 1.59 6.67 0.09
C LEU A 37 0.26 6.82 0.80
N TYR A 38 -0.79 6.27 0.20
CA TYR A 38 -2.13 6.21 0.76
C TYR A 38 -2.55 4.75 0.79
N LEU A 39 -2.86 4.24 1.98
CA LEU A 39 -3.39 2.89 2.16
C LEU A 39 -4.90 2.96 2.30
N TYR A 40 -5.61 2.19 1.48
CA TYR A 40 -7.06 2.05 1.52
C TYR A 40 -7.47 0.62 1.85
N ARG A 41 -8.59 0.47 2.54
CA ARG A 41 -9.30 -0.79 2.77
C ARG A 41 -10.70 -0.68 2.18
N ASP A 42 -11.03 -1.53 1.22
CA ASP A 42 -12.32 -1.53 0.53
C ASP A 42 -12.76 -0.15 -0.02
N GLY A 43 -11.78 0.72 -0.30
CA GLY A 43 -11.99 2.09 -0.78
C GLY A 43 -11.88 3.16 0.31
N ASP A 44 -11.95 2.80 1.59
CA ASP A 44 -11.81 3.72 2.71
C ASP A 44 -10.33 3.97 3.03
N LEU A 45 -9.95 5.25 3.19
CA LEU A 45 -8.59 5.62 3.56
C LEU A 45 -8.29 5.17 4.99
N LEU A 46 -7.27 4.34 5.15
CA LEU A 46 -6.85 3.79 6.42
C LEU A 46 -5.64 4.53 6.99
N ASP A 47 -4.64 4.82 6.16
CA ASP A 47 -3.40 5.46 6.60
C ASP A 47 -2.68 6.20 5.47
N VAL A 48 -1.77 7.12 5.84
CA VAL A 48 -0.94 7.92 4.94
C VAL A 48 0.49 7.97 5.45
N ALA A 49 1.45 7.71 4.56
CA ALA A 49 2.88 7.77 4.88
C ALA A 49 3.68 8.50 3.79
N ALA A 50 4.88 8.97 4.14
CA ALA A 50 5.84 9.47 3.16
C ALA A 50 7.02 8.51 3.07
N THR A 51 7.48 8.24 1.84
CA THR A 51 8.70 7.45 1.60
C THR A 51 9.51 8.03 0.45
N ARG A 52 10.75 7.59 0.35
CA ARG A 52 11.57 7.77 -0.85
C ARG A 52 11.45 6.60 -1.82
N GLU A 53 11.32 5.37 -1.31
CA GLU A 53 11.35 4.16 -2.14
C GLU A 53 10.51 3.01 -1.56
N ALA A 54 10.65 2.71 -0.27
CA ALA A 54 9.97 1.58 0.36
C ALA A 54 9.34 1.97 1.70
N TYR A 55 8.23 1.32 2.04
CA TYR A 55 7.53 1.51 3.31
C TYR A 55 6.79 0.24 3.69
N ALA A 56 6.50 0.05 4.97
CA ALA A 56 5.68 -1.04 5.44
C ALA A 56 4.50 -0.50 6.25
N PHE A 57 3.28 -0.81 5.82
CA PHE A 57 2.09 -0.54 6.62
C PHE A 57 1.76 -1.73 7.51
N GLU A 58 1.21 -1.44 8.67
CA GLU A 58 0.48 -2.42 9.47
C GLU A 58 -1.00 -2.33 9.08
N ALA A 59 -1.52 -3.38 8.44
CA ALA A 59 -2.94 -3.51 8.22
C ALA A 59 -3.58 -4.20 9.42
N PRO A 60 -4.63 -3.60 10.01
CA PRO A 60 -5.41 -4.25 11.06
C PRO A 60 -5.93 -5.61 10.59
N PRO A 61 -6.17 -6.56 11.51
CA PRO A 61 -6.75 -7.86 11.20
C PRO A 61 -7.98 -7.76 10.30
N ALA A 62 -8.10 -8.73 9.39
CA ALA A 62 -9.23 -8.87 8.49
C ALA A 62 -10.51 -9.42 9.19
N GLN A 63 -10.41 -9.78 10.48
CA GLN A 63 -11.51 -10.28 11.32
C GLN A 63 -12.35 -11.40 10.65
N GLY A 64 -11.69 -12.27 9.89
CA GLY A 64 -12.34 -13.37 9.16
C GLY A 64 -13.12 -12.96 7.90
N ARG A 65 -13.09 -11.69 7.49
CA ARG A 65 -13.67 -11.20 6.23
C ARG A 65 -12.56 -10.89 5.23
N ARG A 66 -12.78 -11.20 3.95
CA ARG A 66 -11.86 -10.77 2.90
C ARG A 66 -12.00 -9.26 2.65
N HIS A 67 -10.87 -8.56 2.68
CA HIS A 67 -10.77 -7.13 2.43
C HIS A 67 -9.78 -6.85 1.29
N THR A 68 -10.12 -5.90 0.42
CA THR A 68 -9.18 -5.41 -0.59
C THR A 68 -8.36 -4.28 0.01
N LEU A 69 -7.06 -4.45 0.05
CA LEU A 69 -6.12 -3.39 0.40
C LEU A 69 -5.53 -2.80 -0.86
N THR A 70 -5.55 -1.48 -0.95
CA THR A 70 -4.99 -0.75 -2.08
C THR A 70 -3.98 0.27 -1.58
N VAL A 71 -2.80 0.29 -2.18
CA VAL A 71 -1.82 1.34 -1.97
C VAL A 71 -1.76 2.22 -3.21
N ARG A 72 -1.88 3.54 -3.01
CA ARG A 72 -1.61 4.55 -4.03
C ARG A 72 -0.36 5.33 -3.66
N ALA A 73 0.57 5.45 -4.59
CA ALA A 73 1.73 6.33 -4.49
C ALA A 73 1.51 7.57 -5.34
N VAL A 74 1.88 8.74 -4.83
CA VAL A 74 1.87 10.02 -5.54
C VAL A 74 3.20 10.73 -5.31
N ASP A 75 3.90 11.08 -6.38
CA ASP A 75 5.19 11.78 -6.31
C ASP A 75 5.03 13.31 -6.26
N ALA A 76 6.15 14.04 -6.10
CA ALA A 76 6.16 15.49 -5.98
C ALA A 76 5.60 16.23 -7.21
N ASP A 77 5.62 15.59 -8.39
CA ASP A 77 5.13 16.15 -9.64
C ASP A 77 3.65 15.75 -9.89
N GLY A 78 3.02 15.06 -8.93
CA GLY A 78 1.63 14.59 -9.01
C GLY A 78 1.44 13.34 -9.87
N ARG A 79 2.53 12.68 -10.30
CA ARG A 79 2.41 11.38 -10.97
C ARG A 79 2.04 10.33 -9.95
N TRP A 80 1.19 9.40 -10.36
CA TRP A 80 0.67 8.39 -9.45
C TRP A 80 0.78 6.98 -10.02
N GLY A 81 0.69 6.02 -9.11
CA GLY A 81 0.60 4.59 -9.39
C GLY A 81 -0.04 3.88 -8.20
N GLY A 82 -0.41 2.61 -8.37
CA GLY A 82 -0.99 1.85 -7.27
C GLY A 82 -1.00 0.35 -7.50
N ALA A 83 -1.19 -0.38 -6.41
CA ALA A 83 -1.29 -1.82 -6.39
C ALA A 83 -2.29 -2.26 -5.32
N SER A 84 -2.94 -3.39 -5.55
CA SER A 84 -3.95 -3.93 -4.64
C SER A 84 -3.69 -5.40 -4.34
N THR A 85 -4.11 -5.85 -3.16
CA THR A 85 -4.08 -7.25 -2.72
C THR A 85 -5.33 -7.55 -1.90
N VAL A 86 -5.71 -8.82 -1.83
CA VAL A 86 -6.79 -9.29 -0.95
C VAL A 86 -6.17 -9.99 0.26
N LEU A 87 -6.68 -9.68 1.44
CA LEU A 87 -6.40 -10.37 2.70
C LEU A 87 -7.69 -10.97 3.25
#